data_AF-A0AAT9F8P1-F1
#
_entry.id   AF-A0AAT9F8P1-F1
#
_cell.length_a   1.000
_cell.length_b   1.000
_cell.length_c   1.000
_cell.angle_alpha   90.00
_cell.angle_beta   90.00
_cell.angle_gamma   90.00
#
_symmetry.space_group_name_H-M   'P 1'
#
loop_
_entity.id
_entity.type
_entity.pdbx_description
1 polymer ?
#
loop_
_entity_poly.entity_id
_entity_poly.type
_entity_poly.pdbx_seq_one_letter_code
_entity_poly.pdbx_strand_id
1 'polypeptide(L)'
;MTLLYHKGKIFQERKRVMVNISLDEYKNLVKEKRKNSFKQPYDLVYDNFIKLGYDKVSKEFFLNNASEVVEKLRDSCWNEFKPLEKEFTSKMLRELVDDNYIRNLTPIDAITWFVEEFPEHIYSLALSNTQSRRSRAGKEFESIIELILIGAGIPLDSQGNIGKQVFVSKGLGKLVDLVSPGVLEYILNKRNTVLISAKTTLRERWQEVPEEMGRTGAREMFLATLDDSISSDVLNTLYEANIQVTTTKNIKEKYYTNNGRVLTFEKLVEICLDNISHWENFNHTVEQNKQIIELITKQIEKHHNHKFVEEYYNERLKNVKEKENQNL
;
A
#
# COMPACT_ATOMS: atom_id res chain seq x y z
N MET A 1 -43.28 26.60 -34.79
CA MET A 1 -43.34 26.83 -33.33
C MET A 1 -43.97 25.66 -32.56
N THR A 2 -44.88 24.90 -33.18
CA THR A 2 -45.64 23.79 -32.56
C THR A 2 -44.85 22.48 -32.34
N LEU A 3 -43.83 22.19 -33.17
CA LEU A 3 -43.01 20.96 -33.03
C LEU A 3 -42.04 20.97 -31.83
N LEU A 4 -41.51 22.14 -31.45
CA LEU A 4 -40.60 22.29 -30.30
C LEU A 4 -41.34 22.15 -28.96
N TYR A 5 -42.60 22.59 -28.91
CA TYR A 5 -43.47 22.46 -27.74
C TYR A 5 -43.86 21.00 -27.45
N HIS A 6 -44.02 20.18 -28.49
CA HIS A 6 -44.34 18.75 -28.34
C HIS A 6 -43.15 17.91 -27.87
N LYS A 7 -41.93 18.20 -28.35
CA LYS A 7 -40.71 17.56 -27.81
C LYS A 7 -40.46 17.93 -26.35
N GLY A 8 -40.70 19.19 -25.97
CA GLY A 8 -40.58 19.66 -24.59
C GLY A 8 -41.58 19.00 -23.62
N LYS A 9 -42.82 18.76 -24.05
CA LYS A 9 -43.84 18.05 -23.24
C LYS A 9 -43.56 16.55 -23.11
N ILE A 10 -43.15 15.87 -24.18
CA ILE A 10 -42.77 14.45 -24.13
C ILE A 10 -41.54 14.25 -23.23
N PHE A 11 -40.60 15.20 -23.21
CA PHE A 11 -39.44 15.17 -22.31
C PHE A 11 -39.80 15.46 -20.84
N GLN A 12 -40.80 16.31 -20.58
CA GLN A 12 -41.27 16.58 -19.22
C GLN A 12 -42.25 15.53 -18.66
N GLU A 13 -43.07 14.88 -19.49
CA GLU A 13 -43.92 13.76 -19.07
C GLU A 13 -43.14 12.47 -18.81
N ARG A 14 -42.01 12.25 -19.50
CA ARG A 14 -41.07 11.13 -19.24
C ARG A 14 -40.39 11.21 -17.87
N LYS A 15 -40.36 12.37 -17.22
CA LYS A 15 -39.74 12.56 -15.91
C LYS A 15 -40.55 12.01 -14.73
N ARG A 16 -41.77 11.51 -14.94
CA ARG A 16 -42.72 11.28 -13.84
C ARG A 16 -42.83 9.86 -13.30
N VAL A 17 -42.16 8.86 -13.88
CA VAL A 17 -42.07 7.50 -13.29
C VAL A 17 -40.74 6.85 -13.70
N MET A 18 -39.63 7.32 -13.15
CA MET A 18 -38.39 6.54 -13.12
C MET A 18 -37.84 6.63 -11.70
N VAL A 19 -37.83 5.50 -11.00
CA VAL A 19 -37.16 5.37 -9.70
C VAL A 19 -35.67 5.27 -10.01
N ASN A 20 -35.08 6.37 -10.48
CA ASN A 20 -33.65 6.43 -10.78
C ASN A 20 -32.92 6.72 -9.47
N ILE A 21 -32.03 5.81 -9.07
CA ILE A 21 -31.12 6.00 -7.96
C ILE A 21 -30.37 7.32 -8.14
N SER A 22 -30.43 8.19 -7.13
CA SER A 22 -29.70 9.47 -7.19
C SER A 22 -28.19 9.22 -7.22
N LEU A 23 -27.43 10.21 -7.68
CA LEU A 23 -25.97 10.10 -7.76
C LEU A 23 -25.34 9.80 -6.39
N ASP A 24 -25.86 10.38 -5.32
CA ASP A 24 -25.32 10.19 -3.97
C ASP A 24 -25.70 8.83 -3.38
N GLU A 25 -26.93 8.36 -3.62
CA GLU A 25 -27.33 6.98 -3.28
C GLU A 25 -26.44 5.97 -4.01
N TYR A 26 -26.16 6.19 -5.30
CA TYR A 26 -25.30 5.32 -6.08
C TYR A 26 -23.85 5.32 -5.59
N LYS A 27 -23.27 6.48 -5.27
CA LYS A 27 -21.93 6.58 -4.67
C LYS A 27 -21.84 5.80 -3.35
N ASN A 28 -22.87 5.91 -2.51
CA ASN A 28 -22.94 5.18 -1.24
C ASN A 28 -23.06 3.67 -1.49
N LEU A 29 -23.91 3.24 -2.41
CA LEU A 29 -24.04 1.84 -2.81
C LEU A 29 -22.69 1.27 -3.31
N VAL A 30 -21.99 1.99 -4.19
CA VAL A 30 -20.66 1.58 -4.69
C VAL A 30 -19.68 1.42 -3.52
N LYS A 31 -19.67 2.36 -2.57
CA LYS A 31 -18.77 2.32 -1.40
C LYS A 31 -19.04 1.09 -0.53
N GLU A 32 -20.31 0.81 -0.23
CA GLU A 32 -20.70 -0.34 0.59
C GLU A 32 -20.41 -1.67 -0.10
N LYS A 33 -20.82 -1.82 -1.37
CA LYS A 33 -20.59 -3.05 -2.13
C LYS A 33 -19.11 -3.33 -2.32
N ARG A 34 -18.27 -2.30 -2.51
CA ARG A 34 -16.82 -2.45 -2.64
C ARG A 34 -16.20 -3.07 -1.39
N LYS A 35 -16.60 -2.63 -0.19
CA LYS A 35 -16.07 -3.15 1.08
C LYS A 35 -16.24 -4.68 1.19
N ASN A 36 -17.32 -5.21 0.64
CA ASN A 36 -17.63 -6.64 0.69
C ASN A 36 -17.12 -7.43 -0.52
N SER A 37 -16.70 -6.76 -1.59
CA SER A 37 -16.30 -7.39 -2.86
C SER A 37 -14.80 -7.62 -3.00
N PHE A 38 -13.98 -6.92 -2.20
CA PHE A 38 -12.52 -7.00 -2.30
C PHE A 38 -11.89 -7.26 -0.94
N LYS A 39 -10.90 -8.15 -0.92
CA LYS A 39 -10.01 -8.35 0.24
C LYS A 39 -9.26 -7.05 0.56
N GLN A 40 -8.83 -6.90 1.81
CA GLN A 40 -7.94 -5.79 2.15
C GLN A 40 -6.63 -5.94 1.37
N PRO A 41 -5.93 -4.82 1.07
CA PRO A 41 -4.64 -4.84 0.37
C PRO A 41 -3.63 -5.84 0.95
N TYR A 42 -3.46 -5.83 2.27
CA TYR A 42 -2.53 -6.73 2.96
C TYR A 42 -2.90 -8.20 2.74
N ASP A 43 -4.18 -8.56 2.91
CA ASP A 43 -4.66 -9.93 2.74
C ASP A 43 -4.44 -10.43 1.31
N LEU A 44 -4.70 -9.59 0.30
CA LEU A 44 -4.44 -9.95 -1.10
C LEU A 44 -2.96 -10.23 -1.36
N VAL A 45 -2.08 -9.38 -0.82
CA VAL A 45 -0.62 -9.56 -0.93
C VAL A 45 -0.18 -10.83 -0.21
N TYR A 46 -0.65 -11.04 1.02
CA TYR A 46 -0.30 -12.20 1.82
C TYR A 46 -0.76 -13.51 1.16
N ASP A 47 -2.00 -13.57 0.66
CA ASP A 47 -2.49 -14.75 -0.06
C ASP A 47 -1.64 -15.05 -1.31
N ASN A 48 -1.24 -14.01 -2.04
CA ASN A 48 -0.35 -14.17 -3.19
C ASN A 48 1.08 -14.55 -2.79
N PHE A 49 1.55 -14.09 -1.63
CA PHE A 49 2.83 -14.50 -1.04
C PHE A 49 2.85 -16.00 -0.72
N ILE A 50 1.79 -16.52 -0.08
CA ILE A 50 1.63 -17.97 0.17
C ILE A 50 1.49 -18.74 -1.14
N LYS A 51 0.66 -18.24 -2.07
CA LYS A 51 0.40 -18.88 -3.37
C LYS A 51 1.67 -19.03 -4.20
N LEU A 52 2.57 -18.04 -4.15
CA LEU A 52 3.87 -18.09 -4.82
C LEU A 52 4.93 -18.90 -4.05
N GLY A 53 4.61 -19.37 -2.84
CA GLY A 53 5.47 -20.21 -2.01
C GLY A 53 6.56 -19.45 -1.25
N TYR A 54 6.45 -18.14 -1.12
CA TYR A 54 7.43 -17.32 -0.42
C TYR A 54 7.41 -17.52 1.10
N ASP A 55 6.38 -18.15 1.67
CA ASP A 55 6.36 -18.59 3.07
C ASP A 55 7.34 -19.73 3.37
N LYS A 56 7.85 -20.41 2.34
CA LYS A 56 8.68 -21.62 2.48
C LYS A 56 10.12 -21.41 2.06
N VAL A 57 10.45 -20.26 1.48
CA VAL A 57 11.83 -19.95 1.06
C VAL A 57 12.65 -19.49 2.27
N SER A 58 13.97 -19.61 2.17
CA SER A 58 14.89 -19.23 3.24
C SER A 58 15.02 -17.72 3.37
N LYS A 59 15.52 -17.25 4.52
CA LYS A 59 15.91 -15.84 4.74
C LYS A 59 16.85 -15.34 3.64
N GLU A 60 17.85 -16.16 3.28
CA GLU A 60 18.83 -15.90 2.21
C GLU A 60 18.18 -15.64 0.84
N PHE A 61 17.02 -16.26 0.56
CA PHE A 61 16.30 -16.00 -0.68
C PHE A 61 15.84 -14.53 -0.75
N PHE A 62 15.29 -14.00 0.33
CA PHE A 62 14.84 -12.61 0.40
C PHE A 62 15.99 -11.61 0.31
N LEU A 63 17.15 -11.92 0.91
CA LEU A 63 18.36 -11.11 0.80
C LEU A 63 18.80 -10.93 -0.65
N ASN A 64 18.77 -12.02 -1.43
CA ASN A 64 19.31 -12.03 -2.79
C ASN A 64 18.29 -11.68 -3.90
N ASN A 65 17.00 -11.84 -3.62
CA ASN A 65 15.94 -11.78 -4.65
C ASN A 65 14.80 -10.81 -4.30
N ALA A 66 15.04 -9.82 -3.44
CA ALA A 66 14.04 -8.84 -3.05
C ALA A 66 13.34 -8.17 -4.25
N SER A 67 14.09 -7.82 -5.31
CA SER A 67 13.53 -7.24 -6.53
C SER A 67 12.56 -8.18 -7.24
N GLU A 68 12.90 -9.46 -7.34
CA GLU A 68 12.04 -10.49 -7.95
C GLU A 68 10.74 -10.66 -7.16
N VAL A 69 10.83 -10.70 -5.83
CA VAL A 69 9.67 -10.83 -4.94
C VAL A 69 8.71 -9.65 -5.15
N VAL A 70 9.24 -8.42 -5.24
CA VAL A 70 8.42 -7.22 -5.51
C VAL A 70 7.69 -7.35 -6.84
N GLU A 71 8.39 -7.68 -7.92
CA GLU A 71 7.82 -7.73 -9.27
C GLU A 71 6.76 -8.84 -9.38
N LYS A 72 7.08 -10.06 -8.94
CA LYS A 72 6.17 -11.20 -9.01
C LYS A 72 4.92 -11.03 -8.14
N LEU A 73 5.05 -10.49 -6.92
CA LEU A 73 3.89 -10.21 -6.08
C LEU A 73 2.99 -9.15 -6.70
N ARG A 74 3.56 -8.08 -7.25
CA ARG A 74 2.79 -7.02 -7.91
C ARG A 74 2.01 -7.56 -9.11
N ASP A 75 2.65 -8.36 -9.95
CA ASP A 75 2.00 -8.97 -11.10
C ASP A 75 0.91 -9.94 -10.67
N SER A 76 1.17 -10.80 -9.68
CA SER A 76 0.19 -11.77 -9.19
C SER A 76 -1.03 -11.07 -8.56
N CYS A 77 -0.82 -10.07 -7.72
CA CYS A 77 -1.90 -9.27 -7.12
C CYS A 77 -2.74 -8.56 -8.18
N TRP A 78 -2.10 -7.96 -9.20
CA TRP A 78 -2.81 -7.28 -10.28
C TRP A 78 -3.64 -8.24 -11.14
N ASN A 79 -3.06 -9.41 -11.47
CA ASN A 79 -3.74 -10.43 -12.25
C ASN A 79 -4.96 -11.03 -11.52
N GLU A 80 -4.93 -11.07 -10.19
CA GLU A 80 -6.10 -11.47 -9.38
C GLU A 80 -7.11 -10.33 -9.24
N PHE A 81 -6.67 -9.10 -8.97
CA PHE A 81 -7.54 -7.96 -8.72
C PHE A 81 -8.29 -7.49 -9.97
N LYS A 82 -7.62 -7.41 -11.12
CA LYS A 82 -8.18 -6.85 -12.37
C LYS A 82 -9.48 -7.52 -12.84
N PRO A 83 -9.59 -8.86 -12.92
CA PRO A 83 -10.85 -9.50 -13.30
C PRO A 83 -11.97 -9.26 -12.28
N LEU A 84 -11.65 -9.26 -10.98
CA LEU A 84 -12.62 -8.96 -9.92
C LEU A 84 -13.14 -7.52 -10.02
N GLU A 85 -12.26 -6.55 -10.31
CA GLU A 85 -12.68 -5.16 -10.51
C GLU A 85 -13.55 -5.00 -11.76
N LYS A 86 -13.24 -5.72 -12.84
CA LYS A 86 -14.06 -5.73 -14.06
C LYS A 86 -15.46 -6.28 -13.78
N GLU A 87 -15.55 -7.40 -13.05
CA GLU A 87 -16.84 -7.99 -12.65
C GLU A 87 -17.63 -7.04 -11.74
N PHE A 88 -16.98 -6.49 -10.72
CA PHE A 88 -17.58 -5.49 -9.81
C PHE A 88 -18.12 -4.28 -10.57
N THR A 89 -17.33 -3.73 -11.49
CA THR A 89 -17.73 -2.58 -12.32
C THR A 89 -18.97 -2.91 -13.14
N SER A 90 -19.00 -4.10 -13.74
CA SER A 90 -20.13 -4.56 -14.55
C SER A 90 -21.40 -4.73 -13.69
N LYS A 91 -21.26 -5.29 -12.48
CA LYS A 91 -22.37 -5.41 -11.51
C LYS A 91 -22.89 -4.05 -11.10
N MET A 92 -22.02 -3.09 -10.78
CA MET A 92 -22.43 -1.75 -10.37
C MET A 92 -23.15 -0.98 -11.48
N LEU A 93 -22.69 -1.09 -12.73
CA LEU A 93 -23.39 -0.49 -13.88
C LEU A 93 -24.78 -1.11 -14.10
N ARG A 94 -24.94 -2.40 -13.83
CA ARG A 94 -26.23 -3.09 -13.92
C ARG A 94 -27.26 -2.55 -12.92
N GLU A 95 -26.83 -2.06 -11.76
CA GLU A 95 -27.73 -1.44 -10.77
C GLU A 95 -28.42 -0.16 -11.30
N LEU A 96 -27.91 0.44 -12.39
CA LEU A 96 -28.50 1.61 -13.04
C LEU A 96 -29.54 1.23 -14.12
N VAL A 97 -29.64 -0.04 -14.48
CA VAL A 97 -30.53 -0.49 -15.56
C VAL A 97 -31.97 -0.61 -15.04
N ASP A 98 -32.88 0.14 -15.65
CA ASP A 98 -34.32 -0.05 -15.45
C ASP A 98 -34.86 -1.07 -16.48
N ASP A 99 -34.97 -2.33 -16.05
CA ASP A 99 -35.47 -3.44 -16.87
C ASP A 99 -36.85 -3.17 -17.47
N ASN A 100 -37.74 -2.44 -16.77
CA ASN A 100 -39.09 -2.15 -17.27
C ASN A 100 -39.05 -1.10 -18.37
N TYR A 101 -38.17 -0.10 -18.22
CA TYR A 101 -37.99 0.95 -19.21
C TYR A 101 -37.35 0.40 -20.50
N ILE A 102 -36.24 -0.34 -20.38
CA ILE A 102 -35.47 -0.78 -21.55
C ILE A 102 -36.19 -1.85 -22.40
N ARG A 103 -37.15 -2.60 -21.83
CA ARG A 103 -37.92 -3.62 -22.55
C ARG A 103 -38.69 -3.08 -23.75
N ASN A 104 -39.01 -1.79 -23.74
CA ASN A 104 -39.77 -1.15 -24.81
C ASN A 104 -38.89 -0.44 -25.85
N LEU A 105 -37.56 -0.55 -25.73
CA LEU A 105 -36.58 0.11 -26.59
C LEU A 105 -35.91 -0.89 -27.52
N THR A 106 -35.45 -0.41 -28.68
CA THR A 106 -34.50 -1.18 -29.49
C THR A 106 -33.16 -1.26 -28.76
N PRO A 107 -32.28 -2.25 -29.07
CA PRO A 107 -30.97 -2.34 -28.44
C PRO A 107 -30.13 -1.06 -28.57
N ILE A 108 -30.20 -0.37 -29.71
CA ILE A 108 -29.46 0.88 -29.91
C ILE A 108 -30.04 2.01 -29.06
N ASP A 109 -31.36 2.15 -29.00
CA ASP A 109 -32.00 3.18 -28.19
C ASP A 109 -31.78 2.96 -26.68
N ALA A 110 -31.74 1.70 -26.23
CA ALA A 110 -31.44 1.37 -24.84
C ALA A 110 -30.00 1.74 -24.45
N ILE A 111 -29.03 1.47 -25.33
CA ILE A 111 -27.63 1.87 -25.12
C ILE A 111 -27.53 3.41 -25.10
N THR A 112 -28.14 4.09 -26.06
CA THR A 112 -28.16 5.56 -26.14
C THR A 112 -28.77 6.17 -24.88
N TRP A 113 -29.94 5.66 -24.44
CA TRP A 113 -30.55 6.10 -23.20
C TRP A 113 -29.62 5.92 -22.00
N PHE A 114 -28.99 4.75 -21.85
CA PHE A 114 -28.13 4.48 -20.70
C PHE A 114 -26.94 5.45 -20.61
N VAL A 115 -26.30 5.76 -21.75
CA VAL A 115 -25.16 6.69 -21.77
C VAL A 115 -25.57 8.15 -21.62
N GLU A 116 -26.79 8.53 -22.03
CA GLU A 116 -27.34 9.89 -21.88
C GLU A 116 -27.90 10.16 -20.49
N GLU A 117 -28.53 9.16 -19.86
CA GLU A 117 -29.20 9.28 -18.56
C GLU A 117 -28.21 9.19 -17.39
N PHE A 118 -27.18 8.35 -17.50
CA PHE A 118 -26.25 8.06 -16.39
C PHE A 118 -24.78 8.50 -16.58
N PRO A 119 -24.44 9.58 -17.29
CA PRO A 119 -23.04 9.95 -17.52
C PRO A 119 -22.31 10.24 -16.20
N GLU A 120 -22.95 10.91 -15.25
CA GLU A 120 -22.37 11.25 -13.95
C GLU A 120 -22.18 10.00 -13.06
N HIS A 121 -23.10 9.05 -13.09
CA HIS A 121 -22.99 7.80 -12.34
C HIS A 121 -21.84 6.94 -12.90
N ILE A 122 -21.76 6.80 -14.22
CA ILE A 122 -20.67 6.08 -14.91
C ILE A 122 -19.32 6.72 -14.56
N TYR A 123 -19.22 8.05 -14.67
CA TYR A 123 -18.00 8.78 -14.30
C TYR A 123 -17.64 8.57 -12.82
N SER A 124 -18.62 8.68 -11.91
CA SER A 124 -18.39 8.50 -10.48
C SER A 124 -17.88 7.10 -10.12
N LEU A 125 -18.36 6.05 -10.81
CA LEU A 125 -17.87 4.69 -10.64
C LEU A 125 -16.44 4.55 -11.14
N ALA A 126 -16.13 5.08 -12.33
CA ALA A 126 -14.79 5.05 -12.90
C ALA A 126 -13.76 5.81 -12.04
N LEU A 127 -14.16 6.96 -11.50
CA LEU A 127 -13.36 7.73 -10.54
C LEU A 127 -13.17 6.95 -9.25
N SER A 128 -14.23 6.36 -8.69
CA SER A 128 -14.16 5.51 -7.49
C SER A 128 -13.19 4.33 -7.68
N ASN A 129 -13.26 3.64 -8.81
CA ASN A 129 -12.32 2.57 -9.17
C ASN A 129 -10.88 3.09 -9.22
N THR A 130 -10.63 4.21 -9.90
CA THR A 130 -9.29 4.80 -10.01
C THR A 130 -8.71 5.19 -8.65
N GLN A 131 -9.50 5.83 -7.78
CA GLN A 131 -9.05 6.19 -6.44
C GLN A 131 -8.81 4.95 -5.57
N SER A 132 -9.66 3.93 -5.69
CA SER A 132 -9.44 2.65 -5.03
C SER A 132 -8.12 2.03 -5.49
N ARG A 133 -7.85 1.93 -6.80
CA ARG A 133 -6.58 1.42 -7.33
C ARG A 133 -5.37 2.17 -6.79
N ARG A 134 -5.41 3.52 -6.76
CA ARG A 134 -4.31 4.33 -6.24
C ARG A 134 -4.01 4.03 -4.77
N SER A 135 -5.06 3.98 -3.94
CA SER A 135 -4.92 3.66 -2.51
C SER A 135 -4.42 2.23 -2.31
N ARG A 136 -4.99 1.26 -3.04
CA ARG A 136 -4.59 -0.14 -2.98
C ARG A 136 -3.15 -0.35 -3.42
N ALA A 137 -2.75 0.18 -4.57
CA ALA A 137 -1.39 0.01 -5.09
C ALA A 137 -0.33 0.53 -4.12
N GLY A 138 -0.61 1.63 -3.40
CA GLY A 138 0.25 2.11 -2.32
C GLY A 138 0.34 1.10 -1.18
N LYS A 139 -0.80 0.69 -0.61
CA LYS A 139 -0.85 -0.26 0.51
C LYS A 139 -0.29 -1.63 0.18
N GLU A 140 -0.59 -2.17 -1.00
CA GLU A 140 -0.04 -3.44 -1.47
C GLU A 140 1.49 -3.35 -1.58
N PHE A 141 2.03 -2.23 -2.07
CA PHE A 141 3.47 -2.04 -2.18
C PHE A 141 4.15 -1.92 -0.80
N GLU A 142 3.57 -1.18 0.14
CA GLU A 142 4.03 -1.14 1.54
C GLU A 142 4.08 -2.55 2.15
N SER A 143 3.00 -3.34 2.01
CA SER A 143 2.90 -4.71 2.53
C SER A 143 3.90 -5.67 1.88
N ILE A 144 4.20 -5.50 0.60
CA ILE A 144 5.23 -6.29 -0.08
C ILE A 144 6.62 -6.04 0.52
N ILE A 145 6.99 -4.78 0.74
CA ILE A 145 8.28 -4.45 1.37
C ILE A 145 8.33 -5.00 2.80
N GLU A 146 7.24 -4.87 3.55
CA GLU A 146 7.10 -5.43 4.90
C GLU A 146 7.37 -6.95 4.91
N LEU A 147 6.70 -7.71 4.03
CA LEU A 147 6.88 -9.17 3.95
C LEU A 147 8.28 -9.60 3.51
N ILE A 148 8.95 -8.81 2.66
CA ILE A 148 10.34 -9.07 2.28
C ILE A 148 11.26 -8.93 3.49
N LEU A 149 11.12 -7.88 4.29
CA LEU A 149 11.93 -7.67 5.49
C LEU A 149 11.65 -8.73 6.55
N ILE A 150 10.37 -9.08 6.77
CA ILE A 150 9.98 -10.19 7.64
C ILE A 150 10.62 -11.50 7.15
N GLY A 151 10.52 -11.79 5.85
CA GLY A 151 11.10 -12.99 5.25
C GLY A 151 12.63 -13.03 5.35
N ALA A 152 13.29 -11.89 5.29
CA ALA A 152 14.73 -11.76 5.54
C ALA A 152 15.10 -11.89 7.04
N GLY A 153 14.12 -11.95 7.96
CA GLY A 153 14.35 -12.01 9.40
C GLY A 153 14.77 -10.66 10.02
N ILE A 154 14.50 -9.55 9.34
CA ILE A 154 14.85 -8.20 9.78
C ILE A 154 13.78 -7.72 10.77
N PRO A 155 14.08 -7.44 12.06
CA PRO A 155 13.18 -6.74 12.98
C PRO A 155 12.66 -5.44 12.37
N LEU A 156 11.37 -5.20 12.47
CA LEU A 156 10.77 -3.92 12.10
C LEU A 156 9.47 -3.65 12.84
N ASP A 157 9.08 -2.38 12.82
CA ASP A 157 7.73 -1.94 13.14
C ASP A 157 7.10 -1.27 11.92
N SER A 158 5.87 -1.68 11.60
CA SER A 158 5.08 -1.14 10.48
C SER A 158 4.02 -0.16 10.98
N GLN A 159 3.96 1.04 10.40
CA GLN A 159 2.98 2.07 10.75
C GLN A 159 1.54 1.55 10.56
N GLY A 160 1.32 0.71 9.54
CA GLY A 160 0.02 0.10 9.25
C GLY A 160 -0.47 -0.84 10.35
N ASN A 161 0.46 -1.42 11.11
CA ASN A 161 0.17 -2.45 12.12
C ASN A 161 0.07 -1.85 13.52
N ILE A 162 1.09 -1.10 13.96
CA ILE A 162 1.11 -0.52 15.31
C ILE A 162 0.32 0.79 15.41
N GLY A 163 -0.03 1.38 14.27
CA GLY A 163 -0.88 2.56 14.17
C GLY A 163 -0.11 3.88 14.10
N LYS A 164 -0.65 4.78 13.28
CA LYS A 164 -0.10 6.12 13.01
C LYS A 164 0.19 6.96 14.26
N GLN A 165 -0.65 6.86 15.29
CA GLN A 165 -0.46 7.64 16.51
C GLN A 165 0.81 7.26 17.25
N VAL A 166 1.21 5.97 17.21
CA VAL A 166 2.45 5.53 17.81
C VAL A 166 3.63 6.22 17.11
N PHE A 167 3.71 6.14 15.77
CA PHE A 167 4.76 6.81 15.00
C PHE A 167 4.83 8.32 15.27
N VAL A 168 3.70 9.01 15.16
CA VAL A 168 3.63 10.48 15.36
C VAL A 168 4.04 10.86 16.78
N SER A 169 3.59 10.12 17.80
CA SER A 169 3.96 10.37 19.21
C SER A 169 5.46 10.22 19.47
N LYS A 170 6.18 9.47 18.62
CA LYS A 170 7.63 9.25 18.69
C LYS A 170 8.42 10.16 17.75
N GLY A 171 7.77 11.16 17.14
CA GLY A 171 8.41 12.11 16.22
C GLY A 171 8.76 11.52 14.85
N LEU A 172 8.11 10.42 14.46
CA LEU A 172 8.18 9.90 13.10
C LEU A 172 7.13 10.55 12.22
N GLY A 173 7.55 10.95 11.03
CA GLY A 173 6.70 11.57 10.02
C GLY A 173 5.59 10.65 9.54
N LYS A 174 4.53 11.24 8.97
CA LYS A 174 3.39 10.48 8.43
C LYS A 174 3.77 9.60 7.25
N LEU A 175 4.86 9.94 6.57
CA LEU A 175 5.35 9.25 5.37
C LEU A 175 6.28 8.07 5.66
N VAL A 176 6.67 7.86 6.92
CA VAL A 176 7.51 6.71 7.29
C VAL A 176 6.61 5.50 7.44
N ASP A 177 6.71 4.54 6.53
CA ASP A 177 5.88 3.35 6.53
C ASP A 177 6.45 2.27 7.46
N LEU A 178 7.77 2.08 7.44
CA LEU A 178 8.48 1.06 8.20
C LEU A 178 9.69 1.65 8.93
N VAL A 179 9.99 1.11 10.12
CA VAL A 179 11.19 1.42 10.89
C VAL A 179 11.89 0.13 11.30
N SER A 180 13.17 0.01 10.95
CA SER A 180 14.03 -1.12 11.36
C SER A 180 15.13 -0.61 12.31
N PRO A 181 15.38 -1.26 13.46
CA PRO A 181 14.71 -2.48 13.94
C PRO A 181 13.32 -2.25 14.60
N GLY A 182 12.98 -1.01 14.91
CA GLY A 182 11.70 -0.66 15.54
C GLY A 182 11.61 0.81 15.96
N VAL A 183 10.41 1.25 16.34
CA VAL A 183 10.16 2.64 16.74
C VAL A 183 10.79 3.00 18.08
N LEU A 184 11.01 2.01 18.96
CA LEU A 184 11.67 2.26 20.24
C LEU A 184 13.15 2.55 20.01
N GLU A 185 13.82 1.70 19.24
CA GLU A 185 15.24 1.83 18.89
C GLU A 185 15.50 3.14 18.16
N TYR A 186 14.56 3.59 17.33
CA TYR A 186 14.62 4.93 16.72
C TYR A 186 14.70 6.06 17.76
N ILE A 187 13.93 5.98 18.85
CA ILE A 187 13.98 7.00 19.91
C ILE A 187 15.31 6.94 20.67
N LEU A 188 15.82 5.74 20.89
CA LEU A 188 17.07 5.52 21.63
C LEU A 188 18.28 6.00 20.82
N ASN A 189 18.33 5.67 19.54
CA ASN A 189 19.41 6.07 18.65
C ASN A 189 18.97 6.12 17.19
N LYS A 190 18.45 7.28 16.77
CA LYS A 190 18.03 7.58 15.39
C LYS A 190 19.09 7.27 14.33
N ARG A 191 20.38 7.36 14.67
CA ARG A 191 21.48 7.16 13.71
C ARG A 191 21.64 5.69 13.33
N ASN A 192 21.33 4.79 14.25
CA ASN A 192 21.42 3.35 14.03
C ASN A 192 20.03 2.79 13.74
N THR A 193 19.22 3.48 12.95
CA THR A 193 17.93 2.95 12.48
C THR A 193 17.75 3.25 11.01
N VAL A 194 16.95 2.42 10.35
CA VAL A 194 16.58 2.59 8.95
C VAL A 194 15.12 2.99 8.88
N LEU A 195 14.85 4.15 8.27
CA LEU A 195 13.50 4.62 7.96
C LEU A 195 13.19 4.29 6.49
N ILE A 196 12.02 3.74 6.22
CA ILE A 196 11.59 3.40 4.86
C ILE A 196 10.24 4.06 4.58
N SER A 197 10.17 4.76 3.45
CA SER A 197 8.94 5.29 2.86
C SER A 197 8.71 4.63 1.50
N ALA A 198 7.49 4.21 1.20
CA ALA A 198 7.16 3.51 -0.04
C ALA A 198 6.20 4.34 -0.91
N LYS A 199 6.62 4.64 -2.13
CA LYS A 199 5.78 5.30 -3.15
C LYS A 199 5.91 4.57 -4.47
N THR A 200 4.83 3.98 -4.98
CA THR A 200 4.83 3.25 -6.25
C THR A 200 5.36 4.10 -7.41
N THR A 201 4.83 5.31 -7.57
CA THR A 201 5.35 6.37 -8.45
C THR A 201 5.57 7.64 -7.64
N LEU A 202 6.55 8.46 -7.99
CA LEU A 202 6.88 9.71 -7.31
C LEU A 202 6.09 10.89 -7.87
N ARG A 203 6.16 11.14 -9.19
CA ARG A 203 5.65 12.39 -9.81
C ARG A 203 6.14 13.63 -9.04
N GLU A 204 5.30 14.61 -8.74
CA GLU A 204 5.62 15.75 -7.86
C GLU A 204 5.63 15.39 -6.36
N ARG A 205 5.05 14.24 -5.97
CA ARG A 205 4.84 13.85 -4.56
C ARG A 205 6.11 13.43 -3.83
N TRP A 206 7.28 13.40 -4.50
CA TRP A 206 8.55 13.23 -3.80
C TRP A 206 8.89 14.45 -2.93
N GLN A 207 8.34 15.63 -3.24
CA GLN A 207 8.59 16.86 -2.49
C GLN A 207 8.14 16.79 -1.02
N GLU A 208 7.15 15.94 -0.73
CA GLU A 208 6.67 15.70 0.63
C GLU A 208 7.75 15.00 1.50
N VAL A 209 8.67 14.27 0.87
CA VAL A 209 9.62 13.39 1.56
C VAL A 209 10.76 14.17 2.24
N PRO A 210 11.43 15.15 1.58
CA PRO A 210 12.39 16.04 2.25
C PRO A 210 11.79 16.82 3.43
N GLU A 211 10.55 17.29 3.30
CA GLU A 211 9.87 18.04 4.36
C GLU A 211 9.73 17.20 5.64
N GLU A 212 9.35 15.93 5.50
CA GLU A 212 9.26 15.01 6.63
C GLU A 212 10.64 14.59 7.15
N MET A 213 11.63 14.37 6.27
CA MET A 213 12.98 14.00 6.67
C MET A 213 13.60 15.02 7.63
N GLY A 214 13.43 16.32 7.32
CA GLY A 214 13.89 17.41 8.19
C GLY A 214 13.25 17.42 9.58
N ARG A 215 12.09 16.79 9.78
CA ARG A 215 11.40 16.67 11.07
C ARG A 215 11.85 15.45 11.89
N THR A 216 12.32 14.39 11.23
CA THR A 216 12.71 13.15 11.91
C THR A 216 14.03 13.32 12.69
N GLY A 217 15.00 14.05 12.13
CA GLY A 217 16.36 14.06 12.63
C GLY A 217 17.07 12.71 12.49
N ALA A 218 16.55 11.81 11.64
CA ALA A 218 17.22 10.58 11.25
C ALA A 218 18.46 10.90 10.40
N ARG A 219 19.39 9.94 10.31
CA ARG A 219 20.58 10.10 9.46
C ARG A 219 20.20 10.08 7.98
N GLU A 220 19.35 9.14 7.61
CA GLU A 220 18.91 8.93 6.24
C GLU A 220 17.54 8.24 6.23
N MET A 221 16.84 8.35 5.11
CA MET A 221 15.61 7.63 4.84
C MET A 221 15.67 7.00 3.45
N PHE A 222 15.13 5.80 3.32
CA PHE A 222 15.05 5.09 2.05
C PHE A 222 13.67 5.28 1.43
N LEU A 223 13.64 5.80 0.21
CA LEU A 223 12.44 5.95 -0.59
C LEU A 223 12.33 4.77 -1.56
N ALA A 224 11.55 3.76 -1.18
CA ALA A 224 11.21 2.62 -2.02
C ALA A 224 10.25 3.04 -3.13
N THR A 225 10.58 2.72 -4.38
CA THR A 225 9.76 3.12 -5.53
C THR A 225 9.89 2.20 -6.73
N LEU A 226 8.86 2.20 -7.58
CA LEU A 226 8.85 1.57 -8.89
C LEU A 226 8.81 2.62 -10.03
N ASP A 227 9.11 3.88 -9.71
CA ASP A 227 9.15 4.96 -10.71
C ASP A 227 10.41 4.85 -11.57
N ASP A 228 10.22 4.64 -12.87
CA ASP A 228 11.28 4.54 -13.86
C ASP A 228 11.57 5.86 -14.59
N SER A 229 10.96 6.96 -14.13
CA SER A 229 11.00 8.27 -14.80
C SER A 229 11.54 9.40 -13.93
N ILE A 230 12.30 9.09 -12.88
CA ILE A 230 12.87 10.07 -11.94
C ILE A 230 14.05 10.78 -12.62
N SER A 231 14.00 12.11 -12.71
CA SER A 231 15.09 12.88 -13.29
C SER A 231 16.32 12.95 -12.40
N SER A 232 17.49 13.22 -12.98
CA SER A 232 18.74 13.41 -12.23
C SER A 232 18.66 14.56 -11.22
N ASP A 233 17.96 15.65 -11.56
CA ASP A 233 17.76 16.78 -10.65
C ASP A 233 16.96 16.38 -9.41
N VAL A 234 15.86 15.63 -9.60
CA VAL A 234 15.07 15.10 -8.48
C VAL A 234 15.90 14.16 -7.61
N LEU A 235 16.69 13.27 -8.22
CA LEU A 235 17.60 12.38 -7.49
C LEU A 235 18.65 13.16 -6.69
N ASN A 236 19.19 14.26 -7.24
CA ASN A 236 20.12 15.12 -6.54
C ASN A 236 19.45 15.82 -5.34
N THR A 237 18.26 16.37 -5.51
CA THR A 237 17.51 16.99 -4.40
C THR A 237 17.20 16.01 -3.29
N LEU A 238 16.77 14.78 -3.63
CA LEU A 238 16.53 13.74 -2.63
C LEU A 238 17.82 13.37 -1.89
N TYR A 239 18.93 13.21 -2.62
CA TYR A 239 20.22 12.90 -2.03
C TYR A 239 20.71 13.99 -1.08
N GLU A 240 20.59 15.26 -1.46
CA GLU A 240 20.94 16.41 -0.61
C GLU A 240 20.08 16.47 0.67
N ALA A 241 18.86 15.96 0.62
CA ALA A 241 17.97 15.81 1.76
C ALA A 241 18.20 14.52 2.57
N ASN A 242 19.30 13.78 2.34
CA ASN A 242 19.61 12.48 2.94
C ASN A 242 18.54 11.40 2.68
N ILE A 243 17.96 11.43 1.48
CA ILE A 243 17.00 10.42 1.03
C ILE A 243 17.64 9.59 -0.08
N GLN A 244 17.75 8.28 0.15
CA GLN A 244 18.25 7.34 -0.84
C GLN A 244 17.10 6.63 -1.55
N VAL A 245 17.11 6.65 -2.88
CA VAL A 245 16.08 5.95 -3.67
C VAL A 245 16.43 4.48 -3.79
N THR A 246 15.46 3.61 -3.53
CA THR A 246 15.58 2.16 -3.70
C THR A 246 14.52 1.65 -4.68
N THR A 247 14.91 0.80 -5.62
CA THR A 247 14.02 0.27 -6.67
C THR A 247 14.40 -1.16 -7.05
N THR A 248 13.73 -1.76 -8.05
CA THR A 248 14.09 -3.10 -8.50
C THR A 248 15.40 -3.10 -9.30
N LYS A 249 16.11 -4.23 -9.31
CA LYS A 249 17.28 -4.46 -10.17
C LYS A 249 16.97 -4.08 -11.63
N ASN A 250 15.84 -4.56 -12.17
CA ASN A 250 15.43 -4.27 -13.54
C ASN A 250 15.28 -2.77 -13.81
N ILE A 251 14.66 -2.01 -12.91
CA ILE A 251 14.52 -0.55 -13.07
C ILE A 251 15.89 0.12 -12.98
N LYS A 252 16.71 -0.24 -11.99
CA LYS A 252 18.06 0.33 -11.85
C LYS A 252 18.90 0.08 -13.09
N GLU A 253 18.96 -1.15 -13.56
CA GLU A 253 19.77 -1.55 -14.72
C GLU A 253 19.27 -0.89 -16.01
N LYS A 254 17.96 -0.75 -16.19
CA LYS A 254 17.42 -0.17 -17.41
C LYS A 254 17.51 1.35 -17.46
N TYR A 255 17.31 2.04 -16.34
CA TYR A 255 17.12 3.50 -16.32
C TYR A 255 18.18 4.27 -15.53
N TYR A 256 18.87 3.62 -14.58
CA TYR A 256 19.76 4.29 -13.62
C TYR A 256 21.12 3.59 -13.44
N THR A 257 21.59 2.81 -14.42
CA THR A 257 22.80 1.96 -14.29
C THR A 257 24.03 2.71 -13.79
N ASN A 258 24.25 3.93 -14.31
CA ASN A 258 25.43 4.72 -13.97
C ASN A 258 25.24 5.58 -12.71
N ASN A 259 24.08 5.51 -12.06
CA ASN A 259 23.78 6.29 -10.86
C ASN A 259 23.94 5.43 -9.60
N GLY A 260 25.13 5.51 -8.99
CA GLY A 260 25.42 4.81 -7.73
C GLY A 260 24.55 5.23 -6.53
N ARG A 261 23.81 6.34 -6.64
CA ARG A 261 22.90 6.83 -5.59
C ARG A 261 21.52 6.17 -5.64
N VAL A 262 21.18 5.49 -6.75
CA VAL A 262 19.98 4.66 -6.84
C VAL A 262 20.36 3.24 -6.43
N LEU A 263 19.72 2.76 -5.37
CA LEU A 263 19.96 1.44 -4.81
C LEU A 263 18.91 0.43 -5.28
N THR A 264 19.25 -0.85 -5.18
CA THR A 264 18.27 -1.93 -5.38
C THR A 264 17.59 -2.29 -4.07
N PHE A 265 16.46 -3.00 -4.13
CA PHE A 265 15.84 -3.54 -2.92
C PHE A 265 16.73 -4.52 -2.18
N GLU A 266 17.56 -5.32 -2.86
CA GLU A 266 18.55 -6.17 -2.22
C GLU A 266 19.53 -5.35 -1.37
N LYS A 267 20.00 -4.20 -1.91
CA LYS A 267 20.89 -3.33 -1.14
C LYS A 267 20.17 -2.70 0.07
N LEU A 268 18.88 -2.39 -0.05
CA LEU A 268 18.08 -1.93 1.09
C LEU A 268 18.00 -3.00 2.19
N VAL A 269 17.72 -4.24 1.80
CA VAL A 269 17.64 -5.37 2.73
C VAL A 269 19.00 -5.62 3.41
N GLU A 270 20.10 -5.58 2.65
CA GLU A 270 21.47 -5.66 3.19
C GLU A 270 21.76 -4.54 4.21
N ILE A 271 21.42 -3.29 3.88
CA ILE A 271 21.60 -2.15 4.80
C ILE A 271 20.80 -2.34 6.09
N CYS A 272 19.57 -2.84 6.00
CA CYS A 272 18.77 -3.15 7.18
C CYS A 272 19.43 -4.22 8.04
N LEU A 273 19.93 -5.30 7.43
CA LEU A 273 20.62 -6.38 8.11
C LEU A 273 21.89 -5.90 8.81
N ASP A 274 22.73 -5.13 8.12
CA ASP A 274 23.94 -4.53 8.69
C ASP A 274 23.61 -3.63 9.88
N ASN A 275 22.53 -2.87 9.79
CA ASN A 275 22.10 -1.96 10.86
C ASN A 275 21.67 -2.70 12.13
N ILE A 276 21.07 -3.90 12.00
CA ILE A 276 20.61 -4.72 13.12
C ILE A 276 21.77 -5.16 14.02
N SER A 277 22.96 -5.36 13.46
CA SER A 277 24.16 -5.74 14.23
C SER A 277 24.48 -4.78 15.38
N HIS A 278 24.09 -3.50 15.26
CA HIS A 278 24.25 -2.50 16.32
C HIS A 278 23.32 -2.72 17.52
N TRP A 279 22.26 -3.51 17.36
CA TRP A 279 21.21 -3.74 18.35
C TRP A 279 21.23 -5.14 18.96
N GLU A 280 21.93 -6.10 18.33
CA GLU A 280 21.97 -7.49 18.81
C GLU A 280 22.43 -7.61 20.26
N ASN A 281 23.44 -6.80 20.64
CA ASN A 281 24.03 -6.76 21.98
C ASN A 281 23.60 -5.53 22.78
N PHE A 282 22.57 -4.81 22.34
CA PHE A 282 22.09 -3.65 23.06
C PHE A 282 21.29 -4.07 24.30
N ASN A 283 21.74 -3.62 25.48
CA ASN A 283 21.10 -3.91 26.75
C ASN A 283 19.95 -2.92 27.00
N HIS A 284 18.75 -3.33 26.59
CA HIS A 284 17.52 -2.62 26.90
C HIS A 284 17.21 -2.69 28.40
N THR A 285 16.69 -1.59 28.95
CA THR A 285 16.15 -1.58 30.31
C THR A 285 14.88 -2.42 30.40
N VAL A 286 14.49 -2.82 31.61
CA VAL A 286 13.23 -3.55 31.86
C VAL A 286 12.03 -2.81 31.27
N GLU A 287 11.98 -1.48 31.42
CA GLU A 287 10.89 -0.67 30.87
C GLU A 287 10.90 -0.63 29.34
N GLN A 288 12.08 -0.58 28.72
CA GLN A 288 12.22 -0.67 27.27
C GLN A 288 11.79 -2.04 26.74
N ASN A 289 12.19 -3.14 27.40
CA ASN A 289 11.75 -4.49 27.04
C ASN A 289 10.23 -4.65 27.12
N LYS A 290 9.59 -4.10 28.16
CA LYS A 290 8.12 -4.07 28.26
C LYS A 290 7.47 -3.36 27.08
N GLN A 291 8.01 -2.21 26.67
CA GLN A 291 7.49 -1.49 25.49
C GLN A 291 7.69 -2.29 24.20
N ILE A 292 8.84 -2.94 24.01
CA ILE A 292 9.07 -3.83 22.86
C ILE A 292 8.05 -4.98 22.85
N ILE A 293 7.83 -5.62 24.00
CA ILE A 293 6.86 -6.71 24.14
C ILE A 293 5.44 -6.23 23.80
N GLU A 294 5.04 -5.04 24.26
CA GLU A 294 3.72 -4.46 23.93
C GLU A 294 3.56 -4.23 22.42
N LEU A 295 4.60 -3.66 21.77
CA LEU A 295 4.59 -3.41 20.33
C LEU A 295 4.55 -4.69 19.51
N ILE A 296 5.34 -5.72 19.88
CA ILE A 296 5.32 -7.02 19.22
C ILE A 296 3.95 -7.69 19.40
N THR A 297 3.38 -7.64 20.61
CA THR A 297 2.06 -8.24 20.90
C THR A 297 0.97 -7.62 20.04
N LYS A 298 0.96 -6.29 19.87
CA LYS A 298 0.03 -5.60 18.95
C LYS A 298 0.18 -6.08 17.51
N GLN A 299 1.41 -6.36 17.06
CA GLN A 299 1.66 -6.87 15.71
C GLN A 299 1.17 -8.32 15.56
N ILE A 300 1.35 -9.17 16.57
CA ILE A 300 0.79 -10.54 16.60
C ILE A 300 -0.74 -10.49 16.51
N GLU A 301 -1.40 -9.66 17.32
CA GLU A 301 -2.87 -9.52 17.30
C GLU A 301 -3.38 -9.05 15.94
N LYS A 302 -2.68 -8.10 15.31
CA LYS A 302 -2.99 -7.61 13.97
C LYS A 302 -2.89 -8.71 12.91
N HIS A 303 -1.93 -9.61 13.07
CA HIS A 303 -1.57 -10.67 12.12
C HIS A 303 -2.00 -12.08 12.54
N HIS A 304 -2.98 -12.21 13.43
CA HIS A 304 -3.47 -13.53 13.89
C HIS A 304 -3.98 -14.46 12.78
N ASN A 305 -4.30 -13.92 11.58
CA ASN A 305 -4.71 -14.70 10.42
C ASN A 305 -3.58 -14.89 9.39
N HIS A 306 -2.38 -14.37 9.66
CA HIS A 306 -1.23 -14.36 8.77
C HIS A 306 -0.10 -15.20 9.39
N LYS A 307 -0.30 -16.52 9.44
CA LYS A 307 0.58 -17.50 10.11
C LYS A 307 2.08 -17.24 9.97
N PHE A 308 2.57 -16.97 8.75
CA PHE A 308 4.00 -16.71 8.51
C PHE A 308 4.50 -15.47 9.27
N VAL A 309 3.71 -14.40 9.29
CA VAL A 309 4.01 -13.16 10.00
C VAL A 309 3.86 -13.34 11.51
N GLU A 310 2.81 -14.04 11.92
CA GLU A 310 2.57 -14.38 13.32
C GLU A 310 3.73 -15.20 13.92
N GLU A 311 4.21 -16.21 13.22
CA GLU A 311 5.35 -17.04 13.62
C GLU A 311 6.63 -16.19 13.78
N TYR A 312 6.90 -15.29 12.84
CA TYR A 312 8.02 -14.36 12.93
C TYR A 312 7.95 -13.47 14.18
N TYR A 313 6.79 -12.84 14.46
CA TYR A 313 6.67 -11.98 15.64
C TYR A 313 6.69 -12.77 16.96
N ASN A 314 6.17 -14.01 16.96
CA ASN A 314 6.28 -14.91 18.11
C ASN A 314 7.74 -15.30 18.40
N GLU A 315 8.55 -15.58 17.37
CA GLU A 315 9.98 -15.82 17.52
C GLU A 315 10.68 -14.58 18.11
N ARG A 316 10.38 -13.39 17.57
CA ARG A 316 10.92 -12.13 18.09
C ARG A 316 10.52 -11.92 19.56
N LEU A 317 9.26 -12.17 19.92
CA LEU A 317 8.76 -12.04 21.28
C LEU A 317 9.50 -12.98 22.25
N LYS A 318 9.74 -14.23 21.83
CA LYS A 318 10.49 -15.21 22.61
C LYS A 318 11.92 -14.73 22.87
N ASN A 319 12.61 -14.25 21.83
CA ASN A 319 13.99 -13.78 21.93
C ASN A 319 14.13 -12.57 22.90
N VAL A 320 13.17 -11.65 22.91
CA VAL A 320 13.18 -10.51 23.84
C VAL A 320 12.96 -10.96 25.29
N LYS A 321 12.01 -11.88 25.53
CA LYS A 321 11.75 -12.41 26.87
C LYS A 321 12.92 -13.23 27.43
N GLU A 322 13.61 -13.98 26.59
CA GLU A 322 14.80 -14.74 27.00
C GLU A 322 15.94 -13.79 27.43
N LYS A 323 16.14 -12.68 26.71
CA LYS A 323 17.12 -11.65 27.08
C LYS A 323 16.74 -10.92 28.38
N GLU A 324 15.46 -10.67 28.63
CA GLU A 324 15.00 -10.07 29.88
C GLU A 324 15.33 -10.97 31.09
N ASN A 325 15.10 -12.28 30.97
CA ASN A 325 15.38 -13.24 32.04
C ASN A 325 16.87 -13.47 32.31
N GLN A 326 17.75 -13.18 31.34
CA GLN A 326 19.22 -13.26 31.53
C GLN A 326 19.80 -12.01 32.21
N ASN A 327 19.04 -10.90 32.22
CA ASN A 327 19.44 -9.60 32.81
C ASN A 327 18.85 -9.36 34.21
N LEU A 328 18.05 -10.32 34.73
CA LEU A 328 17.56 -10.40 36.11
C LEU A 328 18.46 -11.34 36.91
#